data_AF-A0A352PQR3-F1
#
_entry.id   AF-A0A352PQR3-F1
#
_cell.length_a   1.000
_cell.length_b   1.000
_cell.length_c   1.000
_cell.angle_alpha   90.00
_cell.angle_beta   90.00
_cell.angle_gamma   90.00
#
_symmetry.space_group_name_H-M   'P 1'
#
loop_
_entity.id
_entity.type
_entity.pdbx_description
1 polymer ?
#
loop_
_entity_poly.entity_id
_entity_poly.type
_entity_poly.pdbx_seq_one_letter_code
_entity_poly.pdbx_strand_id
1 'polypeptide(L)'
;MWIKSLAIMIIALLCLLVPWGCAPSLRQNEVESRGSLVRFVHVNPKAQSVCVSGSFNHWSDESHCLRRDGSTWSLVLSLPEGRYTYGFVIDGNTWEADPGATLSEGDGFGKTNSVLTVE
;
A
#
# COMPACT_ATOMS: atom_id res chain seq x y z
N MET A 1 -10.66 58.70 -34.02
CA MET A 1 -11.79 59.54 -33.59
C MET A 1 -12.76 59.45 -34.76
N TRP A 2 -13.85 58.69 -34.78
CA TRP A 2 -14.84 58.25 -33.82
C TRP A 2 -15.11 56.74 -34.07
N ILE A 3 -15.88 56.03 -33.24
CA ILE A 3 -16.03 54.54 -33.19
C ILE A 3 -14.99 53.86 -32.28
N LYS A 4 -15.05 54.20 -30.99
CA LYS A 4 -14.56 53.37 -29.87
C LYS A 4 -15.61 53.37 -28.75
N SER A 5 -16.85 52.99 -29.02
CA SER A 5 -17.89 53.01 -27.95
C SER A 5 -19.04 52.01 -28.06
N LEU A 6 -19.14 51.16 -29.08
CA LEU A 6 -20.38 50.39 -29.27
C LEU A 6 -20.15 48.94 -29.69
N ALA A 7 -19.40 48.19 -28.88
CA ALA A 7 -19.44 46.71 -28.90
C ALA A 7 -18.86 46.07 -27.62
N ILE A 8 -18.42 46.86 -26.64
CA ILE A 8 -18.08 46.38 -25.28
C ILE A 8 -19.34 45.88 -24.55
N MET A 9 -20.53 46.11 -25.09
CA MET A 9 -21.82 45.70 -24.53
C MET A 9 -22.44 44.45 -25.19
N ILE A 10 -21.66 43.59 -25.87
CA ILE A 10 -22.12 42.25 -26.31
C ILE A 10 -21.46 41.13 -25.49
N ILE A 11 -20.36 41.41 -24.78
CA ILE A 11 -19.59 40.39 -24.04
C ILE A 11 -20.13 40.19 -22.60
N ALA A 12 -21.03 41.05 -22.11
CA ALA A 12 -21.55 40.98 -20.74
C ALA A 12 -22.77 40.07 -20.53
N LEU A 13 -23.31 39.41 -21.57
CA LEU A 13 -24.46 38.50 -21.44
C LEU A 13 -24.13 37.00 -21.59
N LEU A 14 -22.85 36.65 -21.79
CA LEU A 14 -22.37 35.26 -21.91
C LEU A 14 -21.49 34.79 -20.74
N CYS A 15 -21.39 35.58 -19.67
CA CYS A 15 -20.65 35.23 -18.46
C CYS A 15 -21.52 34.99 -17.21
N LEU A 16 -22.85 34.90 -17.36
CA LEU A 16 -23.78 34.55 -16.27
C LEU A 16 -24.36 33.13 -16.37
N LEU A 17 -23.86 32.30 -17.28
CA LEU A 17 -24.19 30.87 -17.38
C LEU A 17 -23.01 29.94 -17.07
N VAL A 18 -21.86 30.47 -16.68
CA VAL A 18 -20.85 29.67 -16.00
C VAL A 18 -21.01 29.99 -14.52
N PRO A 19 -21.69 29.14 -13.73
CA PRO A 19 -21.80 29.37 -12.30
C PRO A 19 -20.39 29.48 -11.73
N TRP A 20 -20.25 30.25 -10.66
CA TRP A 20 -19.10 30.27 -9.76
C TRP A 20 -18.81 28.88 -9.18
N GLY A 21 -18.39 27.96 -10.03
CA GLY A 21 -17.66 26.77 -9.65
C GLY A 21 -16.19 27.11 -9.68
N CYS A 22 -15.73 27.92 -8.72
CA CYS A 22 -14.46 27.57 -8.09
C CYS A 22 -14.68 26.24 -7.38
N ALA A 23 -14.69 25.15 -8.13
CA ALA A 23 -14.17 23.92 -7.59
C ALA A 23 -12.72 23.91 -8.07
N PRO A 24 -11.72 24.25 -7.23
CA PRO A 24 -10.52 23.43 -7.33
C PRO A 24 -11.03 22.00 -7.38
N SER A 25 -10.63 21.23 -8.38
CA SER A 25 -10.87 19.80 -8.35
C SER A 25 -10.09 19.25 -7.15
N LEU A 26 -10.66 19.39 -5.96
CA LEU A 26 -10.53 18.42 -4.88
C LEU A 26 -11.25 17.17 -5.40
N ARG A 27 -10.76 16.60 -6.51
CA ARG A 27 -10.81 15.18 -6.68
C ARG A 27 -9.74 14.68 -5.71
N GLN A 28 -10.17 14.64 -4.46
CA GLN A 28 -9.52 13.99 -3.34
C GLN A 28 -8.87 12.72 -3.92
N ASN A 29 -7.55 12.54 -3.88
CA ASN A 29 -6.82 12.23 -2.64
C ASN A 29 -7.70 11.50 -1.60
N GLU A 30 -8.55 10.57 -2.06
CA GLU A 30 -9.42 9.72 -1.22
C GLU A 30 -9.35 8.24 -1.61
N VAL A 31 -8.23 7.81 -2.22
CA VAL A 31 -7.85 6.39 -2.30
C VAL A 31 -6.43 6.20 -1.74
N GLU A 32 -6.11 6.91 -0.66
CA GLU A 32 -4.94 6.61 0.19
C GLU A 32 -5.36 6.19 1.62
N SER A 33 -6.63 5.83 1.82
CA SER A 33 -7.20 5.51 3.14
C SER A 33 -7.79 4.09 3.26
N ARG A 34 -7.53 3.18 2.33
CA ARG A 34 -8.11 1.81 2.35
C ARG A 34 -7.12 0.70 2.71
N GLY A 35 -5.99 1.04 3.34
CA GLY A 35 -5.05 0.04 3.84
C GLY A 35 -5.10 -0.04 5.36
N SER A 36 -5.25 -1.24 5.90
CA SER A 36 -5.02 -1.50 7.32
C SER A 36 -3.52 -1.65 7.56
N LEU A 37 -3.03 -1.04 8.65
CA LEU A 37 -1.62 -1.17 9.03
C LEU A 37 -1.40 -2.55 9.66
N VAL A 38 -0.68 -3.40 8.94
CA VAL A 38 -0.30 -4.74 9.37
C VAL A 38 1.16 -4.71 9.81
N ARG A 39 1.42 -5.21 11.02
CA ARG A 39 2.76 -5.36 11.56
C ARG A 39 3.22 -6.81 11.43
N PHE A 40 4.25 -7.04 10.64
CA PHE A 40 4.98 -8.30 10.58
C PHE A 40 6.07 -8.31 11.65
N VAL A 41 6.19 -9.41 12.40
CA VAL A 41 7.17 -9.58 13.47
C VAL A 41 7.79 -10.96 13.36
N HIS A 42 9.11 -11.04 13.47
CA HIS A 42 9.84 -12.31 13.57
C HIS A 42 10.90 -12.23 14.66
N VAL A 43 11.14 -13.31 15.41
CA VAL A 43 12.14 -13.33 16.49
C VAL A 43 13.26 -14.29 16.09
N ASN A 44 14.41 -13.73 15.75
CA ASN A 44 15.61 -14.51 15.43
C ASN A 44 16.88 -13.70 15.76
N PRO A 45 17.58 -14.02 16.87
CA PRO A 45 18.78 -13.29 17.27
C PRO A 45 19.99 -13.56 16.36
N LYS A 46 19.99 -14.67 15.60
CA LYS A 46 21.12 -15.10 14.76
C LYS A 46 21.01 -14.66 13.31
N ALA A 47 19.80 -14.34 12.83
CA ALA A 47 19.58 -13.82 11.50
C ALA A 47 20.39 -12.54 11.24
N GLN A 48 20.88 -12.40 10.02
CA GLN A 48 21.52 -11.21 9.47
C GLN A 48 20.53 -10.37 8.66
N SER A 49 19.54 -11.02 8.03
CA SER A 49 18.41 -10.37 7.40
C SER A 49 17.14 -11.19 7.56
N VAL A 50 16.00 -10.48 7.60
CA VAL A 50 14.66 -11.08 7.52
C VAL A 50 13.84 -10.22 6.58
N CYS A 51 13.29 -10.81 5.52
CA CYS A 51 12.36 -10.13 4.62
C CYS A 51 11.05 -10.89 4.57
N VAL A 52 9.93 -10.18 4.42
CA VAL A 52 8.63 -10.82 4.24
C VAL A 52 8.34 -10.95 2.75
N SER A 53 8.01 -12.17 2.31
CA SER A 53 7.69 -12.49 0.92
C SER A 53 6.29 -13.08 0.85
N GLY A 54 5.46 -12.56 -0.05
CA GLY A 54 4.07 -12.98 -0.15
C GLY A 54 3.34 -12.41 -1.36
N SER A 55 2.03 -12.68 -1.44
CA SER A 55 1.22 -12.26 -2.58
C SER A 55 1.19 -10.73 -2.79
N PHE A 56 1.34 -9.94 -1.72
CA PHE A 56 1.35 -8.48 -1.78
C PHE A 56 2.62 -7.87 -2.39
N ASN A 57 3.73 -8.62 -2.44
CA ASN A 57 4.99 -8.17 -3.06
C ASN A 57 5.47 -9.12 -4.17
N HIS A 58 4.54 -9.88 -4.77
CA HIS A 58 4.82 -10.84 -5.84
C HIS A 58 5.89 -11.88 -5.46
N TRP A 59 5.93 -12.30 -4.20
CA TRP A 59 6.88 -13.28 -3.67
C TRP A 59 8.35 -12.86 -3.77
N SER A 60 8.62 -11.56 -3.82
CA SER A 60 10.00 -11.05 -3.76
C SER A 60 10.62 -11.33 -2.38
N ASP A 61 11.77 -11.97 -2.39
CA ASP A 61 12.64 -12.27 -1.25
C ASP A 61 13.61 -11.13 -0.90
N GLU A 62 13.85 -10.23 -1.85
CA GLU A 62 14.74 -9.06 -1.70
C GLU A 62 14.00 -7.77 -1.30
N SER A 63 12.67 -7.75 -1.33
CA SER A 63 11.86 -6.58 -0.96
C SER A 63 11.24 -6.73 0.43
N HIS A 64 10.75 -5.62 0.99
CA HIS A 64 10.01 -5.63 2.27
C HIS A 64 10.82 -6.27 3.42
N CYS A 65 12.09 -5.89 3.53
CA CYS A 65 12.95 -6.36 4.62
C CYS A 65 12.63 -5.68 5.95
N LEU A 66 12.62 -6.47 7.02
CA LEU A 66 12.26 -6.08 8.37
C LEU A 66 13.44 -5.34 9.03
N ARG A 67 13.11 -4.37 9.90
CA ARG A 67 14.09 -3.68 10.74
C ARG A 67 14.36 -4.48 12.01
N ARG A 68 15.63 -4.68 12.33
CA ARG A 68 16.10 -5.34 13.57
C ARG A 68 16.06 -4.39 14.77
N ASP A 69 15.54 -4.89 15.89
CA ASP A 69 15.59 -4.29 17.22
C ASP A 69 15.85 -5.41 18.25
N GLY A 70 17.09 -5.47 18.77
CA GLY A 70 17.52 -6.60 19.60
C GLY A 70 17.46 -7.93 18.86
N SER A 71 16.66 -8.87 19.34
CA SER A 71 16.39 -10.18 18.70
C SER A 71 15.15 -10.18 17.81
N THR A 72 14.44 -9.05 17.73
CA THR A 72 13.16 -8.94 17.03
C THR A 72 13.33 -8.18 15.73
N TRP A 73 12.66 -8.68 14.70
CA TRP A 73 12.56 -8.09 13.38
C TRP A 73 11.14 -7.59 13.18
N SER A 74 10.95 -6.40 12.63
CA SER A 74 9.60 -5.95 12.27
C SER A 74 9.51 -4.99 11.10
N LEU A 75 8.35 -5.02 10.45
CA LEU A 75 7.95 -4.14 9.35
C LEU A 75 6.46 -3.83 9.48
N VAL A 76 6.06 -2.60 9.18
CA VAL A 76 4.65 -2.22 9.11
C VAL A 76 4.31 -1.91 7.66
N LEU A 77 3.29 -2.57 7.13
CA LEU A 77 2.78 -2.36 5.78
C LEU A 77 1.33 -1.90 5.83
N SER A 78 0.97 -0.97 4.95
CA SER A 78 -0.41 -0.62 4.69
C SER A 78 -0.94 -1.57 3.62
N LEU A 79 -1.73 -2.56 4.02
CA LEU A 79 -2.30 -3.56 3.11
C LEU A 79 -3.81 -3.33 2.94
N PRO A 80 -4.31 -3.30 1.69
CA PRO A 80 -5.75 -3.30 1.43
C PRO A 80 -6.46 -4.48 2.07
N GLU A 81 -7.79 -4.37 2.21
CA GLU A 81 -8.65 -5.52 2.51
C GLU A 81 -8.38 -6.66 1.50
N GLY A 82 -8.25 -7.88 2.01
CA GLY A 82 -7.92 -9.03 1.19
C GLY A 82 -7.28 -10.17 1.95
N ARG A 83 -7.10 -11.29 1.25
CA ARG A 83 -6.43 -12.49 1.75
C ARG A 83 -5.03 -12.59 1.14
N TYR A 84 -4.03 -12.64 1.99
CA TYR A 84 -2.62 -12.70 1.64
C TYR A 84 -1.98 -14.00 2.11
N THR A 85 -1.10 -14.54 1.29
CA THR A 85 -0.24 -15.67 1.65
C THR A 85 1.19 -15.20 1.68
N TYR A 86 1.94 -15.61 2.70
CA TYR A 86 3.28 -15.08 2.94
C TYR A 86 4.16 -16.02 3.76
N GLY A 87 5.44 -15.68 3.85
CA GLY A 87 6.41 -16.23 4.80
C GLY A 87 7.59 -15.27 4.95
N PHE A 88 8.54 -15.67 5.78
CA PHE A 88 9.78 -14.96 6.00
C PHE A 88 10.92 -15.63 5.24
N VAL A 89 11.75 -14.80 4.60
CA VAL A 89 13.03 -15.19 4.02
C VAL A 89 14.13 -14.72 4.95
N ILE A 90 14.82 -15.67 5.57
CA ILE A 90 15.92 -15.46 6.50
C ILE A 90 17.23 -15.61 5.73
N ASP A 91 18.12 -14.63 5.87
CA ASP A 91 19.45 -14.60 5.26
C ASP A 91 19.43 -14.86 3.73
N GLY A 92 18.34 -14.47 3.08
CA GLY A 92 18.15 -14.55 1.62
C GLY A 92 17.93 -15.95 1.04
N ASN A 93 17.87 -17.01 1.85
CA ASN A 93 17.78 -18.38 1.33
C ASN A 93 16.92 -19.34 2.16
N THR A 94 16.60 -18.99 3.41
CA THR A 94 15.87 -19.87 4.32
C THR A 94 14.43 -19.40 4.43
N TRP A 95 13.50 -20.25 3.98
CA TRP A 95 12.07 -19.98 4.08
C TRP A 95 11.52 -20.44 5.44
N GLU A 96 10.77 -19.57 6.11
CA GLU A 96 10.07 -19.88 7.35
C GLU A 96 8.64 -19.32 7.29
N ALA A 97 7.63 -20.16 7.49
CA ALA A 97 6.26 -19.68 7.71
C ALA A 97 6.22 -18.91 9.04
N ASP A 98 5.39 -17.87 9.14
CA ASP A 98 5.22 -17.13 10.39
C ASP A 98 4.70 -18.06 11.50
N PRO A 99 5.50 -18.32 12.56
CA PRO A 99 5.08 -19.17 13.68
C PRO A 99 3.90 -18.61 14.47
N GLY A 100 3.61 -17.31 14.34
CA GLY A 100 2.49 -16.62 14.97
C GLY A 100 1.21 -16.58 14.13
N ALA A 101 1.23 -17.06 12.88
CA ALA A 101 0.05 -17.06 12.03
C ALA A 101 -1.01 -18.06 12.51
N THR A 102 -2.26 -17.62 12.59
CA THR A 102 -3.40 -18.48 12.98
C THR A 102 -3.74 -19.50 11.90
N LEU A 103 -3.53 -19.14 10.64
CA LEU A 103 -3.86 -19.95 9.48
C LEU A 103 -2.62 -20.17 8.61
N SER A 104 -2.54 -21.35 8.02
CA SER A 104 -1.47 -21.72 7.10
C SER A 104 -2.01 -22.64 6.00
N GLU A 105 -1.39 -22.60 4.83
CA GLU A 105 -1.69 -23.48 3.72
C GLU A 105 -0.42 -24.09 3.13
N GLY A 106 -0.50 -25.33 2.66
CA GLY A 106 0.58 -25.97 1.94
C GLY A 106 0.73 -25.41 0.53
N ASP A 107 1.96 -25.24 0.05
CA ASP A 107 2.24 -24.73 -1.29
C ASP A 107 2.17 -25.81 -2.39
N GLY A 108 1.94 -27.07 -2.02
CA GLY A 108 1.92 -28.23 -2.92
C GLY A 108 3.31 -28.81 -3.24
N PHE A 109 4.39 -28.18 -2.79
CA PHE A 109 5.79 -28.60 -2.99
C PHE A 109 6.50 -28.94 -1.67
N GLY A 110 5.74 -29.11 -0.59
CA GLY A 110 6.24 -29.52 0.72
C GLY A 110 6.63 -28.36 1.64
N LYS A 111 6.43 -27.10 1.22
CA LYS A 111 6.51 -25.95 2.12
C LYS A 111 5.12 -25.50 2.55
N THR A 112 5.10 -24.66 3.57
CA THR A 112 3.88 -24.07 4.12
C THR A 112 4.01 -22.55 4.08
N ASN A 113 2.91 -21.88 3.74
CA ASN A 113 2.76 -20.43 3.76
C ASN A 113 1.78 -20.06 4.87
N SER A 114 2.04 -18.94 5.52
CA SER A 114 1.11 -18.31 6.46
C SER A 114 0.02 -17.57 5.70
N VAL A 115 -1.19 -17.53 6.27
CA VAL A 115 -2.34 -16.83 5.70
C VAL A 115 -2.71 -15.65 6.60
N LEU A 116 -2.85 -14.47 5.99
CA LEU A 116 -3.30 -13.23 6.63
C LEU A 116 -4.58 -12.77 5.92
N THR A 117 -5.63 -12.48 6.68
CA THR A 117 -6.82 -11.79 6.16
C THR A 117 -6.85 -10.39 6.75
N VAL A 118 -7.00 -9.40 5.87
CA VAL A 118 -7.21 -8.00 6.22
C VAL A 118 -8.68 -7.67 5.92
N GLU A 119 -9.38 -7.15 6.91
CA GLU A 119 -10.80 -6.74 6.88
C GLU A 119 -10.95 -5.28 7.31
#